data_AF-A0A1L7R8S8-F1
#
_entry.id   AF-A0A1L7R8S8-F1
#
_cell.length_a   1.000
_cell.length_b   1.000
_cell.length_c   1.000
_cell.angle_alpha   90.00
_cell.angle_beta   90.00
_cell.angle_gamma   90.00
#
_symmetry.space_group_name_H-M   'P 1'
#
loop_
_entity.id
_entity.type
_entity.pdbx_description
1 polymer ?
#
loop_
_entity_poly.entity_id
_entity_poly.type
_entity_poly.pdbx_seq_one_letter_code
_entity_poly.pdbx_strand_id
1 'polypeptide(L)'
;MEYNATLTIRAKGDDVDDALVDALRDYHPAVSPSLLAEDAWDAVITFGAETLGQALTTARAIGEHLGGMIGLEVVPTTAWDRRADQDVRSGEDLVGVTEAASRLGVTPQAVRERLGAGTLPGRKIGREWVIPARTLAR
;
A
#
# COMPACT_ATOMS: atom_id res chain seq x y z
N MET A 1 -19.05 9.83 -12.04
CA MET A 1 -17.81 10.26 -11.36
C MET A 1 -16.96 9.03 -11.15
N GLU A 2 -15.64 9.13 -11.21
CA GLU A 2 -14.75 7.98 -10.97
C GLU A 2 -14.34 7.90 -9.50
N TYR A 3 -14.20 6.66 -9.03
CA TYR A 3 -13.80 6.33 -7.68
C TYR A 3 -12.69 5.29 -7.72
N ASN A 4 -11.78 5.40 -6.77
CA ASN A 4 -10.80 4.38 -6.46
C ASN A 4 -11.28 3.62 -5.22
N ALA A 5 -11.25 2.30 -5.29
CA ALA A 5 -11.48 1.46 -4.12
C ALA A 5 -10.25 0.60 -3.84
N THR A 6 -9.84 0.56 -2.59
CA THR A 6 -8.82 -0.35 -2.08
C THR A 6 -9.51 -1.47 -1.34
N LEU A 7 -9.40 -2.69 -1.86
CA LEU A 7 -9.89 -3.91 -1.25
C LEU A 7 -8.72 -4.58 -0.52
N THR A 8 -8.76 -4.66 0.80
CA THR A 8 -7.75 -5.40 1.58
C THR A 8 -8.27 -6.80 1.84
N ILE A 9 -7.59 -7.81 1.31
CA ILE A 9 -8.03 -9.20 1.30
C ILE A 9 -6.97 -10.09 1.92
N ARG A 10 -7.37 -10.93 2.88
CA ARG A 10 -6.53 -12.00 3.39
C ARG A 10 -6.55 -13.17 2.42
N ALA A 11 -5.38 -13.54 1.91
CA ALA A 11 -5.23 -14.66 0.98
C ALA A 11 -3.86 -15.33 1.19
N LYS A 12 -3.83 -16.66 1.05
CA LYS A 12 -2.64 -17.50 1.23
C LYS A 12 -2.47 -18.41 0.02
N GLY A 13 -1.23 -18.59 -0.41
CA GLY A 13 -0.87 -19.41 -1.56
C GLY A 13 0.27 -18.77 -2.34
N ASP A 14 0.78 -19.52 -3.30
CA ASP A 14 1.64 -18.97 -4.34
C ASP A 14 0.75 -18.24 -5.38
N ASP A 15 1.27 -17.22 -6.04
CA ASP A 15 0.61 -16.47 -7.14
C ASP A 15 -0.72 -15.78 -6.78
N VAL A 16 -0.87 -15.34 -5.53
CA VAL A 16 -2.07 -14.60 -5.06
C VAL A 16 -2.29 -13.29 -5.83
N ASP A 17 -1.21 -12.60 -6.18
CA ASP A 17 -1.24 -11.39 -6.99
C ASP A 17 -1.80 -11.64 -8.39
N ASP A 18 -1.34 -12.68 -9.08
CA ASP A 18 -1.86 -13.06 -10.40
C ASP A 18 -3.34 -13.44 -10.33
N ALA A 19 -3.75 -14.19 -9.31
CA ALA A 19 -5.16 -14.56 -9.10
C ALA A 19 -6.06 -13.33 -8.88
N LEU A 20 -5.60 -12.36 -8.08
CA LEU A 20 -6.34 -11.11 -7.86
C LEU A 20 -6.39 -10.24 -9.13
N VAL A 21 -5.30 -10.18 -9.89
CA VAL A 21 -5.24 -9.45 -11.17
C VAL A 21 -6.21 -10.06 -12.18
N ASP A 22 -6.27 -11.39 -12.28
CA ASP A 22 -7.19 -12.08 -13.19
C ASP A 22 -8.65 -11.89 -12.77
N ALA A 23 -8.96 -12.06 -11.48
CA ALA A 23 -10.32 -11.94 -10.94
C ALA A 23 -10.89 -10.52 -11.06
N LEU A 24 -10.03 -9.49 -11.04
CA LEU A 24 -10.43 -8.08 -11.13
C LEU A 24 -10.11 -7.45 -12.49
N ARG A 25 -9.73 -8.24 -13.51
CA ARG A 25 -9.22 -7.75 -14.80
C ARG A 25 -10.07 -6.64 -15.43
N ASP A 26 -11.39 -6.74 -15.35
CA ASP A 26 -12.33 -5.77 -15.93
C ASP A 26 -12.23 -4.36 -15.30
N TYR A 27 -11.58 -4.25 -14.14
CA TYR A 27 -11.35 -3.00 -13.42
C TYR A 27 -9.89 -2.52 -13.48
N HIS A 28 -9.03 -3.18 -14.26
CA HIS A 28 -7.60 -2.88 -14.41
C HIS A 28 -6.89 -2.69 -13.04
N PRO A 29 -6.83 -3.76 -12.23
CA PRO A 29 -6.42 -3.66 -10.84
C PRO A 29 -4.93 -3.40 -10.69
N ALA A 30 -4.55 -2.69 -9.63
CA ALA A 30 -3.19 -2.68 -9.11
C ALA A 30 -3.16 -3.45 -7.79
N VAL A 31 -2.30 -4.47 -7.68
CA VAL A 31 -2.23 -5.36 -6.51
C VAL A 31 -0.89 -5.22 -5.81
N SER A 32 -0.88 -5.19 -4.48
CA SER A 32 0.33 -5.12 -3.67
C SER A 32 0.13 -5.78 -2.30
N PRO A 33 1.19 -6.23 -1.61
CA PRO A 33 1.08 -6.68 -0.22
C PRO A 33 0.55 -5.56 0.68
N SER A 34 -0.37 -5.89 1.59
CA SER A 34 -0.96 -4.93 2.49
C SER A 34 -0.10 -4.71 3.73
N LEU A 35 -0.09 -3.47 4.24
CA LEU A 35 0.52 -3.15 5.53
C LEU A 35 -0.39 -3.47 6.73
N LEU A 36 -1.67 -3.82 6.48
CA LEU A 36 -2.64 -4.10 7.53
C LEU A 36 -2.43 -5.47 8.19
N ALA A 37 -1.92 -6.46 7.45
CA ALA A 37 -1.60 -7.79 7.97
C ALA A 37 -0.58 -8.51 7.06
N GLU A 38 0.24 -9.40 7.65
CA GLU A 38 1.29 -10.14 6.93
C GLU A 38 0.76 -11.07 5.83
N ASP A 39 -0.49 -11.52 5.93
CA ASP A 39 -1.16 -12.41 4.97
C ASP A 39 -2.26 -11.71 4.16
N ALA A 40 -2.15 -10.39 4.01
CA ALA A 40 -3.13 -9.57 3.29
C ALA A 40 -2.55 -8.85 2.08
N TRP A 41 -3.42 -8.58 1.12
CA TRP A 41 -3.14 -7.93 -0.15
C TRP A 41 -4.10 -6.78 -0.35
N ASP A 42 -3.59 -5.66 -0.86
CA ASP A 42 -4.38 -4.52 -1.28
C ASP A 42 -4.56 -4.58 -2.80
N ALA A 43 -5.82 -4.66 -3.24
CA ALA A 43 -6.21 -4.54 -4.64
C ALA A 43 -6.93 -3.21 -4.86
N VAL A 44 -6.30 -2.33 -5.64
CA VAL A 44 -6.84 -1.02 -6.01
C VAL A 44 -7.52 -1.13 -7.36
N ILE A 45 -8.80 -0.75 -7.43
CA ILE A 45 -9.59 -0.71 -8.65
C ILE A 45 -10.13 0.69 -8.89
N THR A 46 -10.36 1.04 -10.17
CA THR A 46 -11.00 2.30 -10.57
C THR A 46 -12.29 2.00 -11.32
N PHE A 47 -13.38 2.68 -10.95
CA PHE A 47 -14.68 2.47 -11.60
C PHE A 47 -15.60 3.68 -11.47
N GLY A 48 -16.59 3.75 -12.35
CA GLY A 48 -17.60 4.81 -12.37
C GLY A 48 -18.76 4.56 -11.40
N ALA A 49 -19.19 5.61 -10.71
CA ALA A 49 -20.45 5.65 -9.95
C ALA A 49 -21.06 7.06 -9.95
N GLU A 50 -22.36 7.16 -9.69
CA GLU A 50 -23.08 8.43 -9.56
C GLU A 50 -22.88 9.05 -8.18
N THR A 51 -22.77 8.21 -7.14
CA THR A 51 -22.61 8.65 -5.74
C THR A 51 -21.60 7.79 -4.98
N LEU A 52 -21.05 8.33 -3.90
CA LEU A 52 -20.16 7.57 -3.00
C LEU A 52 -20.87 6.34 -2.41
N GLY A 53 -22.17 6.44 -2.09
CA GLY A 53 -22.95 5.32 -1.56
C GLY A 53 -23.09 4.17 -2.57
N GLN A 54 -23.31 4.50 -3.85
CA GLN A 54 -23.27 3.51 -4.92
C GLN A 54 -21.87 2.92 -5.07
N ALA A 55 -20.83 3.75 -5.07
CA ALA A 55 -19.45 3.28 -5.18
C ALA A 55 -19.08 2.29 -4.07
N LEU A 56 -19.43 2.63 -2.82
CA LEU A 56 -19.21 1.76 -1.65
C LEU A 56 -19.97 0.44 -1.78
N THR A 57 -21.23 0.48 -2.22
CA THR A 57 -22.06 -0.72 -2.41
C THR A 57 -21.44 -1.65 -3.46
N THR A 58 -21.01 -1.09 -4.59
CA THR A 58 -20.35 -1.85 -5.66
C THR A 58 -19.02 -2.45 -5.21
N ALA A 59 -18.13 -1.64 -4.63
CA ALA A 59 -16.82 -2.11 -4.18
C ALA A 59 -16.93 -3.18 -3.09
N ARG A 60 -17.88 -3.01 -2.15
CA ARG A 60 -18.19 -4.03 -1.14
C ARG A 60 -18.62 -5.34 -1.80
N ALA A 61 -19.56 -5.30 -2.75
CA ALA A 61 -20.04 -6.50 -3.43
C ALA A 61 -18.93 -7.23 -4.18
N ILE A 62 -18.04 -6.49 -4.85
CA ILE A 62 -16.87 -7.05 -5.55
C ILE A 62 -15.97 -7.79 -4.57
N GLY A 63 -15.52 -7.16 -3.48
CA GLY A 63 -14.59 -7.86 -2.60
C GLY A 63 -15.26 -8.93 -1.71
N GLU A 64 -16.57 -8.84 -1.44
CA GLU A 64 -17.33 -9.95 -0.83
C GLU A 64 -17.33 -11.18 -1.74
N HIS A 65 -17.38 -10.99 -3.07
CA HIS A 65 -17.26 -12.08 -4.04
C HIS A 65 -15.88 -12.74 -4.04
N LEU A 66 -14.81 -11.97 -3.84
CA LEU A 66 -13.44 -12.50 -3.72
C LEU A 66 -13.23 -13.28 -2.41
N GLY A 67 -13.97 -12.94 -1.37
CA GLY A 67 -13.83 -13.53 -0.04
C GLY A 67 -12.60 -13.00 0.72
N GLY A 68 -12.54 -13.25 2.03
CA GLY A 68 -11.38 -12.86 2.85
C GLY A 68 -11.17 -11.36 3.05
N MET A 69 -12.10 -10.50 2.62
CA MET A 69 -12.01 -9.05 2.80
C MET A 69 -11.94 -8.69 4.30
N ILE A 70 -10.90 -7.94 4.67
CA ILE A 70 -10.70 -7.40 6.02
C ILE A 70 -10.67 -5.87 6.04
N GLY A 71 -10.60 -5.23 4.88
CA GLY A 71 -10.60 -3.77 4.74
C GLY A 71 -11.21 -3.32 3.41
N LEU A 72 -11.86 -2.15 3.45
CA LEU A 72 -12.42 -1.49 2.28
C LEU A 72 -12.28 0.02 2.45
N GLU A 73 -11.59 0.66 1.53
CA GLU A 73 -11.58 2.12 1.38
C GLU A 73 -12.17 2.48 0.01
N VAL A 74 -13.01 3.51 -0.04
CA VAL A 74 -13.56 4.03 -1.30
C VAL A 74 -13.48 5.55 -1.27
N VAL A 75 -12.84 6.13 -2.28
CA VAL A 75 -12.65 7.58 -2.40
C VAL A 75 -12.86 8.03 -3.85
N PRO A 76 -13.31 9.28 -4.08
CA PRO A 76 -13.30 9.85 -5.43
C PRO A 76 -11.88 9.86 -6.01
N THR A 77 -11.73 9.60 -7.31
CA THR A 77 -10.40 9.58 -7.95
C THR A 77 -9.65 10.90 -7.77
N THR A 78 -10.34 12.04 -7.74
CA THR A 78 -9.71 13.34 -7.45
C THR A 78 -9.11 13.45 -6.05
N ALA A 79 -9.66 12.75 -5.06
CA ALA A 79 -9.10 12.67 -3.72
C ALA A 79 -7.94 11.67 -3.66
N TRP A 80 -8.02 10.58 -4.42
CA TRP A 80 -6.93 9.62 -4.61
C TRP A 80 -5.71 10.30 -5.25
N ASP A 81 -5.89 11.02 -6.35
CA ASP A 81 -4.83 11.74 -7.05
C ASP A 81 -4.21 12.81 -6.14
N ARG A 82 -5.04 13.51 -5.36
CA ARG A 82 -4.55 14.46 -4.36
C ARG A 82 -3.74 13.76 -3.28
N ARG A 83 -4.11 12.53 -2.86
CA ARG A 83 -3.31 11.74 -1.93
C ARG A 83 -2.01 11.29 -2.56
N ALA A 84 -1.99 10.79 -3.80
CA ALA A 84 -0.75 10.44 -4.49
C ALA A 84 0.18 11.66 -4.64
N ASP A 85 -0.38 12.81 -5.02
CA ASP A 85 0.31 14.09 -5.03
C ASP A 85 0.75 14.50 -3.63
N GLN A 86 -0.03 14.24 -2.59
CA GLN A 86 0.35 14.46 -1.20
C GLN A 86 1.34 13.40 -0.71
N ASP A 87 1.44 12.18 -1.20
CA ASP A 87 2.48 11.24 -0.77
C ASP A 87 3.80 11.63 -1.45
N VAL A 88 3.73 12.18 -2.66
CA VAL A 88 4.84 12.81 -3.38
C VAL A 88 5.25 14.16 -2.74
N ARG A 89 4.28 14.99 -2.31
CA ARG A 89 4.51 16.35 -1.74
C ARG A 89 4.63 16.40 -0.22
N SER A 90 3.97 15.51 0.52
CA SER A 90 3.99 15.43 2.00
C SER A 90 5.29 14.86 2.49
N GLY A 91 6.20 14.44 1.62
CA GLY A 91 7.54 14.05 2.02
C GLY A 91 7.47 13.16 3.24
N GLU A 92 7.20 11.87 3.04
CA GLU A 92 8.00 10.98 3.89
C GLU A 92 9.43 11.47 3.65
N ASP A 93 10.03 12.13 4.64
CA ASP A 93 11.44 12.50 4.57
C ASP A 93 12.16 11.17 4.50
N LEU A 94 12.28 10.66 3.27
CA LEU A 94 12.81 9.36 2.96
C LEU A 94 14.30 9.57 3.04
N VAL A 95 14.84 9.15 4.17
CA VAL A 95 16.26 9.27 4.39
C VAL A 95 16.94 7.98 3.98
N GLY A 96 18.08 8.12 3.31
CA GLY A 96 18.92 6.98 3.00
C GLY A 96 19.54 6.36 4.25
N VAL A 97 20.10 5.17 4.11
CA VAL A 97 20.72 4.39 5.20
C VAL A 97 21.73 5.22 6.02
N THR A 98 22.55 6.04 5.35
CA THR A 98 23.58 6.86 6.00
C THR A 98 22.98 7.94 6.90
N GLU A 99 21.96 8.63 6.40
CA GLU A 99 21.25 9.67 7.17
C GLU A 99 20.45 9.05 8.32
N ALA A 100 19.82 7.89 8.09
CA ALA A 100 19.14 7.15 9.15
C ALA A 100 20.09 6.67 10.26
N ALA A 101 21.30 6.23 9.89
CA ALA A 101 22.32 5.82 10.84
C ALA A 101 22.74 6.98 11.75
N SER A 102 22.95 8.18 11.17
CA SER A 102 23.26 9.40 11.92
C SER A 102 22.14 9.76 12.91
N ARG A 103 20.87 9.68 12.50
CA ARG A 103 19.72 10.01 13.36
C ARG A 103 19.50 9.00 14.49
N LEU A 104 19.77 7.72 14.22
CA LEU A 104 19.63 6.64 15.21
C LEU A 104 20.87 6.47 16.10
N GLY A 105 21.99 7.14 15.79
CA GLY A 105 23.26 6.97 16.51
C GLY A 105 23.89 5.58 16.36
N VAL A 106 23.68 4.94 15.21
CA VAL A 106 24.19 3.58 14.91
C VAL A 106 25.01 3.57 13.62
N THR A 107 25.60 2.43 13.27
CA THR A 107 26.33 2.31 11.98
C THR A 107 25.37 2.07 10.81
N PRO A 108 25.72 2.49 9.58
CA PRO A 108 24.94 2.16 8.37
C PRO A 108 24.78 0.66 8.13
N GLN A 109 25.70 -0.17 8.63
CA GLN A 109 25.58 -1.63 8.54
C GLN A 109 24.49 -2.16 9.48
N ALA A 110 24.43 -1.68 10.72
CA ALA A 110 23.36 -2.03 11.66
C ALA A 110 21.97 -1.63 11.14
N VAL A 111 21.86 -0.50 10.42
CA VAL A 111 20.61 -0.11 9.75
C VAL A 111 20.23 -1.13 8.66
N ARG A 112 21.17 -1.56 7.82
CA ARG A 112 20.92 -2.58 6.78
C ARG A 112 20.54 -3.93 7.38
N GLU A 113 21.18 -4.33 8.46
CA GLU A 113 20.84 -5.56 9.19
C GLU A 113 19.41 -5.49 9.76
N ARG A 114 19.03 -4.35 10.35
CA ARG A 114 17.67 -4.14 10.87
C ARG A 114 16.60 -4.09 9.78
N LEU A 115 16.91 -3.49 8.63
CA LEU A 115 16.06 -3.51 7.44
C LEU A 115 15.90 -4.94 6.90
N GLY A 116 17.00 -5.69 6.80
CA GLY A 116 16.99 -7.09 6.37
C GLY A 116 16.26 -8.01 7.35
N ALA A 117 16.30 -7.70 8.65
CA ALA A 117 15.59 -8.41 9.70
C ALA A 117 14.14 -7.91 9.94
N GLY A 118 13.68 -6.88 9.23
CA GLY A 118 12.33 -6.32 9.37
C GLY A 118 12.06 -5.54 10.66
N THR A 119 13.08 -5.32 11.51
CA THR A 119 12.95 -4.58 12.79
C THR A 119 13.06 -3.07 12.64
N LEU A 120 13.29 -2.59 11.42
CA LEU A 120 13.20 -1.18 11.05
C LEU A 120 12.35 -1.07 9.78
N PRO A 121 11.21 -0.36 9.83
CA PRO A 121 10.42 -0.06 8.65
C PRO A 121 11.23 0.69 7.59
N GLY A 122 11.28 0.16 6.37
CA GLY A 122 11.89 0.79 5.21
C GLY A 122 11.56 0.03 3.94
N ARG A 123 11.74 0.68 2.79
CA ARG A 123 11.51 0.06 1.47
C ARG A 123 12.74 0.23 0.59
N LYS A 124 12.94 -0.70 -0.34
CA LYS A 124 14.02 -0.63 -1.32
C LYS A 124 13.50 -0.01 -2.61
N ILE A 125 14.08 1.12 -3.02
CA ILE A 125 13.79 1.79 -4.30
C ILE A 125 15.05 1.66 -5.15
N GLY A 126 14.98 0.80 -6.18
CA GLY A 126 16.15 0.44 -6.99
C GLY A 126 17.24 -0.28 -6.18
N ARG A 127 18.44 0.32 -6.09
CA ARG A 127 19.57 -0.23 -5.31
C ARG A 127 19.66 0.33 -3.90
N GLU A 128 18.87 1.34 -3.59
CA GLU A 128 18.95 2.07 -2.32
C GLU A 128 17.80 1.73 -1.40
N TRP A 129 18.09 1.72 -0.10
CA TRP A 129 17.08 1.62 0.95
C TRP A 129 16.69 3.01 1.39
N VAL A 130 15.38 3.23 1.44
CA VAL A 130 14.78 4.47 1.95
C VAL A 130 13.96 4.17 3.20
N ILE A 131 14.10 5.03 4.18
CA ILE A 131 13.50 4.86 5.50
C ILE A 131 12.63 6.08 5.79
N PRO A 132 11.36 5.91 6.18
CA PRO A 132 10.53 7.04 6.56
C PRO A 132 11.12 7.74 7.79
N ALA A 133 11.41 9.04 7.73
CA ALA A 133 12.00 9.78 8.85
C ALA A 133 11.19 9.70 10.15
N ARG A 134 9.87 9.55 10.07
CA ARG A 134 9.00 9.34 11.24
C ARG A 134 9.40 8.13 12.07
N THR A 135 9.99 7.11 11.45
CA THR A 135 10.46 5.87 12.09
C THR A 135 11.76 6.08 12.86
N LEU A 136 12.40 7.23 12.67
CA LEU A 136 13.69 7.59 13.27
C LEU A 136 13.55 8.62 14.40
N ALA A 137 12.34 9.15 14.60
CA ALA A 137 12.04 10.03 15.73
C ALA A 137 11.91 9.20 17.01
N ARG A 138 12.52 9.69 18.09
CA ARG A 138 12.49 9.09 19.43
C ARG A 138 11.57 9.89 20.35
#